data_AF-A0A154LBP1-F1
#
_entry.id   AF-A0A154LBP1-F1
#
_cell.length_a   1.000
_cell.length_b   1.000
_cell.length_c   1.000
_cell.angle_alpha   90.00
_cell.angle_beta   90.00
_cell.angle_gamma   90.00
#
_symmetry.space_group_name_H-M   'P 1'
#
loop_
_entity.id
_entity.type
_entity.pdbx_description
1 polymer ?
#
loop_
_entity_poly.entity_id
_entity_poly.type
_entity_poly.pdbx_seq_one_letter_code
_entity_poly.pdbx_strand_id
1 'polypeptide(L)'
;MVKLASCRYLPLLIIYCLLSGMAGGGVLPAKAQDVRTLADIERDLNRYEKVALHSFADRDAFLSIIDQTLGLDNIKGADLLFAKLPRSPFTVSGRRGNNQAVPCQIFIPAKIAPGSGTEIFAELMHGWFGDQLHYASSANLTYDWLMRHEVRHCDPSHFGDGGDKERDNEIEADLFALNVITDPVIRQKLAQDALAFRMITATLFASSSHMTGLSLKRALHDRQSGNDPTAANEIAAFLAARQQVFDHAKAIATGARPTNQDIIRAVIELANKPQSNSLVAEILVDLDKAIAHFAPELHDRNKSVQ
;
A
#
# COMPACT_ATOMS: atom_id res chain seq x y z
N MET A 1 -29.53 -78.11 -23.62
CA MET A 1 -30.30 -77.02 -24.27
C MET A 1 -29.95 -75.71 -23.59
N VAL A 2 -29.73 -74.68 -24.41
CA VAL A 2 -29.11 -73.39 -24.07
C VAL A 2 -30.13 -72.39 -23.51
N LYS A 3 -29.71 -71.65 -22.47
CA LYS A 3 -29.72 -70.16 -22.32
C LYS A 3 -29.26 -69.83 -20.89
N LEU A 4 -28.07 -69.26 -20.65
CA LEU A 4 -27.70 -67.82 -20.67
C LEU A 4 -28.74 -66.97 -19.91
N ALA A 5 -28.41 -66.13 -18.93
CA ALA A 5 -27.16 -65.43 -18.68
C ALA A 5 -27.03 -64.94 -17.23
N SER A 6 -25.76 -64.88 -16.82
CA SER A 6 -25.07 -63.86 -16.02
C SER A 6 -25.49 -63.55 -14.57
N CYS A 7 -24.68 -63.84 -13.54
CA CYS A 7 -23.41 -63.17 -13.11
C CYS A 7 -23.68 -61.80 -12.44
N ARG A 8 -23.21 -61.41 -11.23
CA ARG A 8 -22.05 -61.82 -10.40
C ARG A 8 -22.17 -61.32 -8.94
N TYR A 9 -21.80 -62.20 -8.00
CA TYR A 9 -20.92 -62.04 -6.81
C TYR A 9 -21.22 -61.03 -5.67
N LEU A 10 -21.81 -61.58 -4.60
CA LEU A 10 -21.30 -61.61 -3.20
C LEU A 10 -19.77 -61.97 -3.14
N PRO A 11 -19.06 -61.99 -1.99
CA PRO A 11 -19.08 -61.20 -0.74
C PRO A 11 -17.72 -61.15 0.05
N LEU A 12 -17.80 -60.72 1.32
CA LEU A 12 -17.10 -61.26 2.52
C LEU A 12 -15.65 -60.81 2.86
N LEU A 13 -15.54 -60.43 4.15
CA LEU A 13 -14.48 -60.83 5.12
C LEU A 13 -13.11 -60.10 4.93
N ILE A 14 -12.33 -59.71 5.95
CA ILE A 14 -12.17 -60.27 7.30
C ILE A 14 -11.11 -59.45 8.12
N ILE A 15 -11.19 -59.54 9.46
CA ILE A 15 -10.12 -59.41 10.49
C ILE A 15 -9.56 -58.00 10.80
N TYR A 16 -9.84 -57.45 11.99
CA TYR A 16 -9.11 -57.59 13.28
C TYR A 16 -7.66 -57.07 13.26
N CYS A 17 -7.38 -55.97 13.96
CA CYS A 17 -6.51 -55.93 15.14
C CYS A 17 -6.20 -54.50 15.61
N LEU A 18 -6.30 -54.32 16.93
CA LEU A 18 -5.71 -53.25 17.71
C LEU A 18 -4.21 -53.12 17.43
N LEU A 19 -3.76 -51.90 17.12
CA LEU A 19 -2.40 -51.47 17.42
C LEU A 19 -2.41 -50.04 17.95
N SER A 20 -1.86 -49.93 19.14
CA SER A 20 -1.60 -48.74 19.92
C SER A 20 -0.66 -47.77 19.21
N GLY A 21 -0.88 -46.48 19.45
CA GLY A 21 0.16 -45.45 19.36
C GLY A 21 0.33 -44.85 17.97
N MET A 22 -0.21 -43.65 17.79
CA MET A 22 0.57 -42.48 17.40
C MET A 22 -0.16 -41.24 17.91
N ALA A 23 0.58 -40.41 18.65
CA ALA A 23 0.23 -39.04 18.92
C ALA A 23 0.14 -38.31 17.57
N GLY A 24 -1.05 -38.33 16.97
CA GLY A 24 -1.39 -37.44 15.87
C GLY A 24 -1.75 -36.10 16.48
N GLY A 25 -0.81 -35.15 16.41
CA GLY A 25 -1.11 -33.75 16.67
C GLY A 25 -2.33 -33.38 15.83
N GLY A 26 -3.45 -33.19 16.51
CA GLY A 26 -4.59 -32.53 15.92
C GLY A 26 -4.10 -31.13 15.55
N VAL A 27 -3.78 -30.94 14.28
CA VAL A 27 -3.76 -29.62 13.68
C VAL A 27 -5.19 -29.13 13.88
N LEU A 28 -5.40 -28.39 14.96
CA LEU A 28 -6.55 -27.52 15.10
C LEU A 28 -6.64 -26.78 13.77
N PRO A 29 -7.80 -26.77 13.09
CA PRO A 29 -7.94 -26.00 11.88
C PRO A 29 -7.45 -24.61 12.21
N ALA A 30 -6.46 -24.13 11.44
CA ALA A 30 -6.02 -22.74 11.52
C ALA A 30 -7.30 -21.92 11.57
N LYS A 31 -7.52 -21.18 12.66
CA LYS A 31 -8.65 -20.23 12.73
C LYS A 31 -8.62 -19.51 11.40
N ALA A 32 -9.67 -19.67 10.60
CA ALA A 32 -9.86 -18.78 9.47
C ALA A 32 -9.69 -17.39 10.05
N GLN A 33 -8.63 -16.69 9.64
CA GLN A 33 -8.49 -15.29 10.00
C GLN A 33 -9.78 -14.66 9.48
N ASP A 34 -10.64 -14.17 10.37
CA ASP A 34 -11.84 -13.46 9.98
C ASP A 34 -11.37 -12.25 9.16
N VAL A 35 -11.39 -12.41 7.85
CA VAL A 35 -11.01 -11.36 6.93
C VAL A 35 -12.06 -10.28 7.08
N ARG A 36 -11.64 -9.09 7.53
CA ARG A 36 -12.55 -7.97 7.72
C ARG A 36 -13.29 -7.69 6.42
N THR A 37 -14.60 -7.55 6.49
CA THR A 37 -15.38 -7.13 5.33
C THR A 37 -15.25 -5.63 5.11
N LEU A 38 -15.56 -5.16 3.90
CA LEU A 38 -15.61 -3.73 3.61
C LEU A 38 -16.58 -2.99 4.54
N ALA A 39 -17.71 -3.61 4.89
CA ALA A 39 -18.68 -3.06 5.83
C ALA A 39 -18.14 -2.94 7.27
N ASP A 40 -17.28 -3.87 7.71
CA ASP A 40 -16.65 -3.77 9.03
C ASP A 40 -15.63 -2.64 9.08
N ILE A 41 -14.90 -2.42 7.99
CA ILE A 41 -13.97 -1.30 7.87
C ILE A 41 -14.75 0.01 7.84
N GLU A 42 -15.79 0.13 7.02
CA GLU A 42 -16.64 1.32 6.97
C GLU A 42 -17.21 1.68 8.35
N ARG A 43 -17.72 0.70 9.10
CA ARG A 43 -18.22 0.89 10.46
C ARG A 43 -17.15 1.45 11.40
N ASP A 44 -15.93 0.93 11.30
CA ASP A 44 -14.80 1.37 12.11
C ASP A 44 -14.33 2.78 11.77
N LEU A 45 -14.31 3.12 10.48
CA LEU A 45 -13.91 4.42 9.96
C LEU A 45 -14.94 5.51 10.29
N ASN A 46 -16.23 5.16 10.34
CA ASN A 46 -17.32 6.05 10.73
C ASN A 46 -17.25 6.57 12.18
N ARG A 47 -16.29 6.08 12.98
CA ARG A 47 -15.95 6.66 14.29
C ARG A 47 -15.14 7.95 14.19
N TYR A 48 -14.53 8.21 13.04
CA TYR A 48 -13.68 9.38 12.78
C TYR A 48 -14.41 10.41 11.92
N GLU A 49 -14.90 10.00 10.75
CA GLU A 49 -15.67 10.84 9.83
C GLU A 49 -16.78 10.04 9.16
N LYS A 50 -17.87 10.71 8.74
CA LYS A 50 -18.96 10.03 8.02
C LYS A 50 -18.52 9.64 6.61
N VAL A 51 -18.29 8.35 6.38
CA VAL A 51 -17.78 7.80 5.13
C VAL A 51 -18.67 6.69 4.55
N ALA A 52 -18.66 6.59 3.23
CA ALA A 52 -19.17 5.46 2.48
C ALA A 52 -18.03 4.87 1.63
N LEU A 53 -17.85 3.55 1.71
CA LEU A 53 -16.80 2.82 1.00
C LEU A 53 -17.39 2.13 -0.23
N HIS A 54 -16.71 2.29 -1.37
CA HIS A 54 -17.13 1.70 -2.63
C HIS A 54 -15.99 0.93 -3.28
N SER A 55 -16.18 -0.37 -3.52
CA SER A 55 -15.25 -1.15 -4.33
C SER A 55 -15.62 -1.09 -5.80
N PHE A 56 -14.66 -0.90 -6.71
CA PHE A 56 -14.91 -0.91 -8.15
C PHE A 56 -13.95 -1.86 -8.90
N ALA A 57 -14.47 -2.60 -9.86
CA ALA A 57 -13.69 -3.57 -10.64
C ALA A 57 -12.95 -2.94 -11.82
N ASP A 58 -13.59 -1.97 -12.47
CA ASP A 58 -13.14 -1.34 -13.71
C ASP A 58 -13.63 0.10 -13.81
N ARG A 59 -13.38 0.72 -14.97
CA ARG A 59 -13.66 2.12 -15.23
C ARG A 59 -15.16 2.42 -15.28
N ASP A 60 -15.94 1.52 -15.84
CA ASP A 60 -17.38 1.72 -16.05
C ASP A 60 -18.12 1.58 -14.72
N ALA A 61 -17.75 0.56 -13.92
CA ALA A 61 -18.23 0.41 -12.55
C ALA A 61 -17.89 1.64 -11.71
N PHE A 62 -16.65 2.11 -11.81
CA PHE A 62 -16.18 3.29 -11.09
C PHE A 62 -16.99 4.55 -11.43
N LEU A 63 -17.14 4.86 -12.73
CA LEU A 63 -17.95 6.02 -13.16
C LEU A 63 -19.40 5.89 -12.76
N SER A 64 -19.99 4.70 -12.84
CA SER A 64 -21.37 4.46 -12.45
C SER A 64 -21.59 4.78 -10.97
N ILE A 65 -20.67 4.37 -10.10
CA ILE A 65 -20.75 4.67 -8.67
C ILE A 65 -20.58 6.19 -8.45
N ILE A 66 -19.63 6.84 -9.12
CA ILE A 66 -19.45 8.29 -9.00
C ILE A 66 -20.72 9.04 -9.42
N ASP A 67 -21.32 8.66 -10.54
CA ASP A 67 -22.52 9.32 -11.04
C ASP A 67 -23.71 9.16 -10.07
N GLN A 68 -23.88 7.96 -9.51
CA GLN A 68 -24.92 7.67 -8.52
C GLN A 68 -24.71 8.41 -7.19
N THR A 69 -23.46 8.56 -6.74
CA THR A 69 -23.13 9.12 -5.42
C THR A 69 -22.95 10.64 -5.45
N LEU A 70 -22.18 11.14 -6.40
CA LEU A 70 -21.75 12.54 -6.51
C LEU A 70 -22.39 13.26 -7.69
N GLY A 71 -22.73 12.53 -8.76
CA GLY A 71 -23.11 13.08 -10.07
C GLY A 71 -21.88 13.57 -10.82
N LEU A 72 -21.58 12.97 -11.97
CA LEU A 72 -20.35 13.29 -12.73
C LEU A 72 -20.30 14.75 -13.15
N ASP A 73 -21.45 15.32 -13.50
CA ASP A 73 -21.58 16.73 -13.90
C ASP A 73 -21.20 17.73 -12.79
N ASN A 74 -21.16 17.30 -11.53
CA ASN A 74 -20.74 18.13 -10.40
C ASN A 74 -19.22 18.15 -10.21
N ILE A 75 -18.47 17.31 -10.94
CA ILE A 75 -17.03 17.17 -10.80
C ILE A 75 -16.33 17.90 -11.95
N LYS A 76 -15.69 19.02 -11.63
CA LYS A 76 -14.96 19.82 -12.62
C LYS A 76 -13.85 18.99 -13.26
N GLY A 77 -13.94 18.79 -14.58
CA GLY A 77 -12.92 18.06 -15.35
C GLY A 77 -12.93 16.55 -15.09
N ALA A 78 -14.07 15.96 -14.74
CA ALA A 78 -14.22 14.52 -14.46
C ALA A 78 -13.56 13.61 -15.51
N ASP A 79 -13.70 13.93 -16.80
CA ASP A 79 -13.09 13.13 -17.89
C ASP A 79 -11.57 13.06 -17.81
N LEU A 80 -10.92 14.19 -17.46
CA LEU A 80 -9.47 14.26 -17.28
C LEU A 80 -9.05 13.63 -15.95
N LEU A 81 -9.79 13.91 -14.87
CA LEU A 81 -9.51 13.41 -13.53
C LEU A 81 -9.58 11.88 -13.48
N PHE A 82 -10.56 11.30 -14.18
CA PHE A 82 -10.82 9.86 -14.22
C PHE A 82 -10.36 9.18 -15.51
N ALA A 83 -9.51 9.85 -16.31
CA ALA A 83 -8.87 9.25 -17.49
C ALA A 83 -7.99 8.05 -17.12
N LYS A 84 -7.41 8.06 -15.92
CA LYS A 84 -6.70 6.93 -15.32
C LYS A 84 -7.36 6.60 -13.99
N LEU A 85 -7.66 5.33 -13.79
CA LEU A 85 -8.20 4.89 -12.50
C LEU A 85 -7.13 4.93 -11.41
N PRO A 86 -7.53 5.31 -10.19
CA PRO A 86 -6.65 5.22 -9.04
C PRO A 86 -6.27 3.76 -8.78
N ARG A 87 -5.02 3.56 -8.37
CA ARG A 87 -4.48 2.22 -8.01
C ARG A 87 -4.55 1.95 -6.51
N SER A 88 -4.67 3.01 -5.71
CA SER A 88 -4.90 2.98 -4.27
C SER A 88 -6.35 3.30 -3.94
N PRO A 89 -6.79 3.08 -2.68
CA PRO A 89 -7.95 3.77 -2.17
C PRO A 89 -7.78 5.27 -2.42
N PHE A 90 -8.87 5.95 -2.77
CA PHE A 90 -8.83 7.38 -2.96
C PHE A 90 -10.14 8.01 -2.50
N THR A 91 -9.99 9.19 -1.92
CA THR A 91 -11.08 9.96 -1.36
C THR A 91 -11.58 10.99 -2.35
N VAL A 92 -12.89 11.01 -2.58
CA VAL A 92 -13.55 12.16 -3.21
C VAL A 92 -14.30 12.90 -2.12
N SER A 93 -13.68 13.99 -1.67
CA SER A 93 -14.36 15.06 -0.93
C SER A 93 -15.28 15.82 -1.89
N GLY A 94 -16.33 15.16 -2.37
CA GLY A 94 -17.26 15.74 -3.32
C GLY A 94 -17.90 16.97 -2.70
N ARG A 95 -18.07 18.03 -3.49
CA ARG A 95 -19.02 19.11 -3.15
C ARG A 95 -20.23 18.98 -4.06
N ARG A 96 -21.44 18.95 -3.49
CA ARG A 96 -22.68 19.23 -4.24
C ARG A 96 -22.93 20.75 -4.15
N GLY A 97 -22.51 21.47 -5.20
CA GLY A 97 -22.46 22.94 -5.16
C GLY A 97 -21.40 23.43 -4.18
N ASN A 98 -21.79 24.26 -3.20
CA ASN A 98 -20.86 24.76 -2.16
C ASN A 98 -20.78 23.84 -0.93
N ASN A 99 -21.59 22.79 -0.86
CA ASN A 99 -21.71 21.92 0.32
C ASN A 99 -20.99 20.60 0.11
N GLN A 100 -20.38 20.05 1.17
CA GLN A 100 -19.82 18.70 1.16
C GLN A 100 -20.89 17.66 0.80
N ALA A 101 -20.52 16.70 -0.05
CA ALA A 101 -21.27 15.46 -0.21
C ALA A 101 -21.08 14.64 1.07
N VAL A 102 -22.15 14.52 1.86
CA VAL A 102 -22.17 13.68 3.06
C VAL A 102 -23.03 12.46 2.76
N PRO A 103 -22.54 11.23 2.97
CA PRO A 103 -21.20 10.90 3.49
C PRO A 103 -20.07 11.20 2.48
N CYS A 104 -18.85 11.38 3.00
CA CYS A 104 -17.63 11.42 2.18
C CYS A 104 -17.45 10.08 1.47
N GLN A 105 -16.98 10.10 0.21
CA GLN A 105 -16.92 8.89 -0.61
C GLN A 105 -15.46 8.43 -0.74
N ILE A 106 -15.17 7.19 -0.33
CA ILE A 106 -13.86 6.57 -0.52
C ILE A 106 -14.03 5.38 -1.47
N PHE A 107 -13.27 5.39 -2.54
CA PHE A 107 -13.36 4.38 -3.59
C PHE A 107 -12.10 3.52 -3.58
N ILE A 108 -12.28 2.21 -3.69
CA ILE A 108 -11.22 1.21 -3.51
C ILE A 108 -11.22 0.29 -4.75
N PRO A 109 -10.10 0.16 -5.48
CA PRO A 109 -10.00 -0.83 -6.54
C PRO A 109 -10.25 -2.23 -5.97
N ALA A 110 -11.12 -3.02 -6.61
CA ALA A 110 -11.55 -4.32 -6.10
C ALA A 110 -10.39 -5.29 -5.87
N LYS A 111 -9.30 -5.17 -6.66
CA LYS A 111 -8.11 -6.00 -6.50
C LYS A 111 -7.34 -5.76 -5.19
N ILE A 112 -7.58 -4.65 -4.51
CA ILE A 112 -6.98 -4.34 -3.19
C ILE A 112 -8.05 -4.20 -2.11
N ALA A 113 -9.28 -4.62 -2.40
CA ALA A 113 -10.34 -4.65 -1.40
C ALA A 113 -10.04 -5.74 -0.35
N PRO A 114 -10.61 -5.63 0.86
CA PRO A 114 -10.47 -6.63 1.90
C PRO A 114 -10.93 -8.00 1.37
N GLY A 115 -10.11 -9.03 1.57
CA GLY A 115 -10.41 -10.39 1.08
C GLY A 115 -10.12 -10.67 -0.39
N SER A 116 -9.54 -9.71 -1.13
CA SER A 116 -8.99 -9.95 -2.47
C SER A 116 -7.84 -10.96 -2.48
N GLY A 117 -7.14 -11.15 -1.35
CA GLY A 117 -5.93 -11.96 -1.24
C GLY A 117 -4.68 -11.24 -1.74
N THR A 118 -4.81 -10.01 -2.23
CA THR A 118 -3.68 -9.19 -2.70
C THR A 118 -3.06 -8.42 -1.53
N GLU A 119 -1.74 -8.46 -1.46
CA GLU A 119 -1.00 -7.64 -0.51
C GLU A 119 -0.86 -6.21 -1.04
N ILE A 120 -1.43 -5.26 -0.30
CA ILE A 120 -1.77 -3.96 -0.86
C ILE A 120 -0.53 -3.09 -1.09
N PHE A 121 0.45 -3.11 -0.17
CA PHE A 121 1.70 -2.39 -0.38
C PHE A 121 2.52 -2.99 -1.52
N ALA A 122 2.57 -4.33 -1.64
CA ALA A 122 3.23 -4.99 -2.76
C ALA A 122 2.63 -4.53 -4.10
N GLU A 123 1.30 -4.52 -4.18
CA GLU A 123 0.56 -4.08 -5.35
C GLU A 123 0.77 -2.57 -5.66
N LEU A 124 0.70 -1.71 -4.65
CA LEU A 124 0.94 -0.27 -4.82
C LEU A 124 2.38 0.05 -5.20
N MET A 125 3.33 -0.79 -4.82
CA MET A 125 4.72 -0.75 -5.27
C MET A 125 4.95 -1.53 -6.58
N HIS A 126 3.88 -1.84 -7.31
CA HIS A 126 3.89 -2.48 -8.63
C HIS A 126 4.60 -3.83 -8.68
N GLY A 127 4.58 -4.57 -7.57
CA GLY A 127 5.27 -5.84 -7.43
C GLY A 127 6.79 -5.73 -7.63
N TRP A 128 7.38 -4.54 -7.52
CA TRP A 128 8.82 -4.33 -7.71
C TRP A 128 9.67 -5.21 -6.80
N PHE A 129 9.11 -5.56 -5.65
CA PHE A 129 9.76 -6.33 -4.61
C PHE A 129 9.14 -7.73 -4.41
N GLY A 130 8.29 -8.17 -5.36
CA GLY A 130 7.51 -9.40 -5.27
C GLY A 130 6.07 -9.16 -4.80
N ASP A 131 5.29 -10.25 -4.75
CA ASP A 131 3.87 -10.23 -4.37
C ASP A 131 3.64 -10.32 -2.86
N GLN A 132 4.72 -10.56 -2.10
CA GLN A 132 4.71 -10.61 -0.64
C GLN A 132 5.90 -9.85 -0.07
N LEU A 133 5.65 -9.06 0.98
CA LEU A 133 6.68 -8.26 1.62
C LEU A 133 6.91 -8.68 3.08
N HIS A 134 8.06 -8.29 3.59
CA HIS A 134 8.38 -8.36 5.00
C HIS A 134 7.88 -7.10 5.73
N TYR A 135 7.28 -7.26 6.90
CA TYR A 135 6.74 -6.15 7.71
C TYR A 135 7.32 -6.16 9.11
N ALA A 136 7.51 -4.98 9.70
CA ALA A 136 7.68 -4.87 11.15
C ALA A 136 6.34 -5.08 11.89
N SER A 137 5.23 -4.61 11.31
CA SER A 137 3.87 -4.78 11.81
C SER A 137 3.15 -5.96 11.13
N SER A 138 2.24 -5.71 10.19
CA SER A 138 1.55 -6.70 9.35
C SER A 138 0.84 -6.03 8.17
N ALA A 139 0.59 -6.78 7.10
CA ALA A 139 -0.19 -6.31 5.95
C ALA A 139 -1.60 -5.79 6.31
N ASN A 140 -2.25 -6.37 7.33
CA ASN A 140 -3.56 -5.91 7.79
C ASN A 140 -3.49 -4.54 8.47
N LEU A 141 -2.46 -4.31 9.29
CA LEU A 141 -2.28 -3.03 9.98
C LEU A 141 -1.89 -1.92 9.01
N THR A 142 -1.08 -2.21 7.99
CA THR A 142 -0.74 -1.24 6.94
C THR A 142 -1.94 -0.91 6.06
N TYR A 143 -2.84 -1.88 5.81
CA TYR A 143 -4.11 -1.57 5.16
C TYR A 143 -5.04 -0.70 6.01
N ASP A 144 -5.23 -1.04 7.29
CA ASP A 144 -6.02 -0.22 8.21
C ASP A 144 -5.45 1.21 8.33
N TRP A 145 -4.12 1.36 8.30
CA TRP A 145 -3.45 2.66 8.23
C TRP A 145 -3.82 3.42 6.96
N LEU A 146 -3.74 2.79 5.78
CA LEU A 146 -4.09 3.42 4.51
C LEU A 146 -5.56 3.85 4.48
N MET A 147 -6.47 3.02 5.01
CA MET A 147 -7.89 3.38 5.09
C MET A 147 -8.15 4.53 6.06
N ARG A 148 -7.45 4.61 7.19
CA ARG A 148 -7.55 5.76 8.12
C ARG A 148 -6.92 7.02 7.54
N HIS A 149 -5.86 6.89 6.75
CA HIS A 149 -5.26 7.99 6.01
C HIS A 149 -6.29 8.60 5.05
N GLU A 150 -6.96 7.79 4.24
CA GLU A 150 -8.02 8.27 3.34
C GLU A 150 -9.17 8.94 4.09
N VAL A 151 -9.58 8.40 5.23
CA VAL A 151 -10.63 9.02 6.05
C VAL A 151 -10.21 10.39 6.58
N ARG A 152 -8.92 10.64 6.82
CA ARG A 152 -8.48 11.99 7.23
C ARG A 152 -8.71 13.01 6.12
N HIS A 153 -8.56 12.63 4.86
CA HIS A 153 -8.87 13.49 3.71
C HIS A 153 -10.37 13.86 3.59
N CYS A 154 -11.24 13.25 4.39
CA CYS A 154 -12.64 13.67 4.52
C CYS A 154 -12.84 14.88 5.45
N ASP A 155 -11.83 15.32 6.21
CA ASP A 155 -11.89 16.53 7.03
C ASP A 155 -12.00 17.78 6.12
N PRO A 156 -12.96 18.69 6.36
CA PRO A 156 -13.13 19.89 5.56
C PRO A 156 -11.90 20.81 5.44
N SER A 157 -10.98 20.76 6.41
CA SER A 157 -9.73 21.52 6.36
C SER A 157 -8.76 21.04 5.28
N HIS A 158 -8.97 19.82 4.74
CA HIS A 158 -8.17 19.22 3.68
C HIS A 158 -8.69 19.54 2.26
N PHE A 159 -9.81 20.26 2.13
CA PHE A 159 -10.48 20.44 0.84
C PHE A 159 -9.92 21.58 -0.02
N GLY A 160 -9.48 21.24 -1.23
CA GLY A 160 -9.39 22.18 -2.35
C GLY A 160 -8.21 23.15 -2.33
N ASP A 161 -7.21 22.88 -1.50
CA ASP A 161 -6.06 23.75 -1.35
C ASP A 161 -4.83 23.15 -2.04
N GLY A 162 -4.71 23.39 -3.35
CA GLY A 162 -3.60 22.89 -4.15
C GLY A 162 -2.22 23.36 -3.66
N GLY A 163 -1.17 22.64 -4.07
CA GLY A 163 0.22 23.01 -3.79
C GLY A 163 0.73 22.46 -2.46
N ASP A 164 1.44 23.29 -1.68
CA ASP A 164 2.10 22.84 -0.44
C ASP A 164 1.10 22.32 0.60
N LYS A 165 -0.14 22.83 0.60
CA LYS A 165 -1.17 22.40 1.55
C LYS A 165 -1.68 20.98 1.26
N GLU A 166 -1.82 20.57 0.00
CA GLU A 166 -2.12 19.17 -0.36
C GLU A 166 -1.06 18.21 0.20
N ARG A 167 0.21 18.60 0.15
CA ARG A 167 1.31 17.82 0.71
C ARG A 167 1.29 17.79 2.24
N ASP A 168 1.01 18.91 2.89
CA ASP A 168 0.91 18.95 4.35
C ASP A 168 -0.27 18.11 4.87
N ASN A 169 -1.39 18.10 4.14
CA ASN A 169 -2.53 17.24 4.42
C ASN A 169 -2.16 15.75 4.36
N GLU A 170 -1.31 15.33 3.40
CA GLU A 170 -0.80 13.95 3.33
C GLU A 170 0.00 13.54 4.56
N ILE A 171 0.84 14.45 5.10
CA ILE A 171 1.59 14.19 6.34
C ILE A 171 0.63 14.09 7.51
N GLU A 172 -0.33 15.02 7.61
CA GLU A 172 -1.32 15.01 8.67
C GLU A 172 -2.16 13.74 8.66
N ALA A 173 -2.56 13.26 7.48
CA ALA A 173 -3.28 12.01 7.28
C ALA A 173 -2.47 10.78 7.71
N ASP A 174 -1.17 10.74 7.38
CA ASP A 174 -0.27 9.69 7.85
C ASP A 174 -0.16 9.69 9.39
N LEU A 175 0.07 10.87 9.99
CA LEU A 175 0.20 11.02 11.44
C LEU A 175 -1.10 10.70 12.17
N PHE A 176 -2.24 11.13 11.63
CA PHE A 176 -3.56 10.78 12.15
C PHE A 176 -3.75 9.26 12.22
N ALA A 177 -3.52 8.57 11.09
CA ALA A 177 -3.69 7.12 11.00
C ALA A 177 -2.79 6.36 11.98
N LEU A 178 -1.57 6.86 12.22
CA LEU A 178 -0.63 6.32 13.20
C LEU A 178 -1.04 6.60 14.65
N ASN A 179 -1.54 7.80 14.94
CA ASN A 179 -1.89 8.23 16.31
C ASN A 179 -3.16 7.54 16.84
N VAL A 180 -3.94 6.90 15.97
CA VAL A 180 -5.03 5.99 16.39
C VAL A 180 -4.50 4.75 17.11
N ILE A 181 -3.26 4.32 16.85
CA ILE A 181 -2.67 3.15 17.51
C ILE A 181 -2.12 3.55 18.89
N THR A 182 -2.77 3.07 19.95
CA THR A 182 -2.40 3.40 21.32
C THR A 182 -1.27 2.55 21.89
N ASP A 183 -1.09 1.32 21.39
CA ASP A 183 0.03 0.48 21.78
C ASP A 183 1.33 1.03 21.15
N PRO A 184 2.32 1.45 21.96
CA PRO A 184 3.52 2.12 21.44
C PRO A 184 4.41 1.19 20.60
N VAL A 185 4.43 -0.11 20.88
CA VAL A 185 5.24 -1.09 20.13
C VAL A 185 4.61 -1.34 18.77
N ILE A 186 3.29 -1.53 18.72
CA ILE A 186 2.56 -1.69 17.46
C ILE A 186 2.66 -0.40 16.63
N ARG A 187 2.47 0.77 17.26
CA ARG A 187 2.60 2.07 16.60
C ARG A 187 3.98 2.27 16.00
N GLN A 188 5.05 1.94 16.73
CA GLN A 188 6.42 2.07 16.22
C GLN A 188 6.67 1.17 15.00
N LYS A 189 6.23 -0.09 15.06
CA LYS A 189 6.34 -1.03 13.93
C LYS A 189 5.59 -0.56 12.70
N LEU A 190 4.36 -0.07 12.88
CA LEU A 190 3.55 0.48 11.80
C LEU A 190 4.17 1.77 11.23
N ALA A 191 4.72 2.64 12.08
CA ALA A 191 5.41 3.85 11.65
C ALA A 191 6.65 3.53 10.80
N GLN A 192 7.39 2.47 11.13
CA GLN A 192 8.50 1.98 10.31
C GLN A 192 8.01 1.51 8.92
N ASP A 193 6.94 0.70 8.87
CA ASP A 193 6.36 0.24 7.60
C ASP A 193 5.81 1.40 6.75
N ALA A 194 5.08 2.34 7.37
CA ALA A 194 4.52 3.52 6.70
C ALA A 194 5.62 4.43 6.13
N LEU A 195 6.67 4.69 6.92
CA LEU A 195 7.80 5.50 6.47
C LEU A 195 8.54 4.82 5.31
N ALA A 196 8.84 3.52 5.41
CA ALA A 196 9.49 2.79 4.32
C ALA A 196 8.64 2.85 3.03
N PHE A 197 7.32 2.70 3.14
CA PHE A 197 6.40 2.78 2.01
C PHE A 197 6.41 4.18 1.37
N ARG A 198 6.36 5.23 2.19
CA ARG A 198 6.46 6.63 1.71
C ARG A 198 7.81 6.91 1.06
N MET A 199 8.92 6.44 1.61
CA MET A 199 10.25 6.64 1.00
C MET A 199 10.34 6.00 -0.38
N ILE A 200 9.85 4.77 -0.53
CA ILE A 200 9.82 4.08 -1.83
C ILE A 200 8.91 4.81 -2.82
N THR A 201 7.65 5.04 -2.45
CA THR A 201 6.66 5.61 -3.36
C THR A 201 7.01 7.04 -3.77
N ALA A 202 7.38 7.90 -2.81
CA ALA A 202 7.83 9.27 -3.05
C ALA A 202 9.02 9.32 -4.01
N THR A 203 10.01 8.45 -3.80
CA THR A 203 11.21 8.48 -4.64
C THR A 203 10.93 7.92 -6.03
N LEU A 204 10.13 6.87 -6.16
CA LEU A 204 10.14 6.09 -7.39
C LEU A 204 9.01 6.43 -8.37
N PHE A 205 7.81 6.79 -7.89
CA PHE A 205 6.67 6.93 -8.82
C PHE A 205 5.52 7.85 -8.38
N ALA A 206 5.48 8.33 -7.13
CA ALA A 206 4.37 9.16 -6.67
C ALA A 206 4.39 10.58 -7.28
N SER A 207 3.24 11.26 -7.25
CA SER A 207 3.13 12.69 -7.55
C SER A 207 3.71 13.55 -6.43
N SER A 208 3.94 14.84 -6.71
CA SER A 208 4.57 15.78 -5.77
C SER A 208 3.84 15.91 -4.43
N SER A 209 2.51 15.79 -4.40
CA SER A 209 1.72 15.83 -3.16
C SER A 209 2.12 14.74 -2.16
N HIS A 210 2.52 13.55 -2.64
CA HIS A 210 2.92 12.43 -1.80
C HIS A 210 4.44 12.35 -1.55
N MET A 211 5.22 13.35 -1.96
CA MET A 211 6.66 13.42 -1.68
C MET A 211 6.92 13.92 -0.26
N THR A 212 6.50 13.12 0.72
CA THR A 212 6.40 13.49 2.14
C THR A 212 7.33 12.70 3.06
N GLY A 213 8.10 11.76 2.51
CA GLY A 213 8.82 10.76 3.30
C GLY A 213 9.82 11.34 4.29
N LEU A 214 10.54 12.43 3.96
CA LEU A 214 11.48 13.04 4.88
C LEU A 214 10.78 13.85 5.98
N SER A 215 9.69 14.55 5.65
CA SER A 215 8.90 15.22 6.70
C SER A 215 8.20 14.24 7.61
N LEU A 216 7.66 13.14 7.08
CA LEU A 216 7.11 12.07 7.91
C LEU A 216 8.21 11.51 8.84
N LYS A 217 9.40 11.22 8.31
CA LYS A 217 10.54 10.77 9.12
C LYS A 217 10.85 11.75 10.26
N ARG A 218 10.92 13.05 9.98
CA ARG A 218 11.22 14.08 10.98
C ARG A 218 10.12 14.19 12.03
N ALA A 219 8.85 14.17 11.61
CA ALA A 219 7.69 14.18 12.50
C ALA A 219 7.65 12.96 13.43
N LEU A 220 8.04 11.78 12.93
CA LEU A 220 8.09 10.55 13.73
C LEU A 220 9.22 10.52 14.76
N HIS A 221 10.26 11.36 14.59
CA HIS A 221 11.41 11.40 15.48
C HIS A 221 11.36 12.55 16.51
N ASP A 222 10.21 13.24 16.65
CA ASP A 222 9.98 14.35 17.60
C ASP A 222 11.10 15.40 17.62
N ARG A 223 11.79 15.57 16.48
CA ARG A 223 12.75 16.66 16.33
C ARG A 223 11.99 17.85 15.77
N GLN A 224 11.58 18.75 16.67
CA GLN A 224 11.49 20.18 16.35
C GLN A 224 12.89 20.69 15.97
N SER A 225 13.43 20.20 14.86
CA SER A 225 14.63 20.77 14.29
C SER A 225 14.14 21.91 13.40
N GLY A 226 14.59 23.14 13.65
CA GLY A 226 14.34 24.28 12.76
C GLY A 226 14.99 24.14 11.37
N ASN A 227 15.27 22.90 10.93
CA ASN A 227 15.93 22.50 9.70
C ASN A 227 15.06 21.54 8.85
N ASP A 228 13.75 21.46 9.12
CA ASP A 228 12.85 20.76 8.22
C ASP A 228 12.89 21.45 6.84
N PRO A 229 13.04 20.71 5.74
CA PRO A 229 13.03 21.28 4.42
C PRO A 229 11.64 21.85 4.16
N THR A 230 11.62 22.93 3.40
CA THR A 230 10.38 23.40 2.79
C THR A 230 9.81 22.31 1.87
N ALA A 231 8.50 22.32 1.66
CA ALA A 231 7.82 21.43 0.72
C ALA A 231 8.52 21.43 -0.66
N ALA A 232 8.84 22.61 -1.19
CA ALA A 232 9.57 22.77 -2.45
C ALA A 232 10.95 22.07 -2.44
N ASN A 233 11.71 22.18 -1.36
CA ASN A 233 13.04 21.56 -1.25
C ASN A 233 12.94 20.03 -1.16
N GLU A 234 11.96 19.50 -0.43
CA GLU A 234 11.75 18.06 -0.34
C GLU A 234 11.28 17.46 -1.66
N ILE A 235 10.30 18.09 -2.32
CA ILE A 235 9.82 17.68 -3.65
C ILE A 235 10.98 17.68 -4.66
N ALA A 236 11.77 18.76 -4.69
CA ALA A 236 12.93 18.85 -5.58
C ALA A 236 13.97 17.75 -5.29
N ALA A 237 14.20 17.44 -4.01
CA ALA A 237 15.13 16.38 -3.62
C ALA A 237 14.64 14.98 -4.03
N PHE A 238 13.35 14.66 -3.85
CA PHE A 238 12.78 13.39 -4.31
C PHE A 238 12.80 13.26 -5.83
N LEU A 239 12.48 14.33 -6.57
CA LEU A 239 12.57 14.34 -8.03
C LEU A 239 14.02 14.14 -8.51
N ALA A 240 14.98 14.80 -7.86
CA ALA A 240 16.40 14.62 -8.18
C ALA A 240 16.89 13.20 -7.88
N ALA A 241 16.52 12.65 -6.71
CA ALA A 241 16.84 11.26 -6.36
C ALA A 241 16.22 10.27 -7.36
N ARG A 242 14.95 10.46 -7.74
CA ARG A 242 14.27 9.66 -8.78
C ARG A 242 15.07 9.66 -10.08
N GLN A 243 15.44 10.84 -10.55
CA GLN A 243 16.18 10.99 -11.80
C GLN A 243 17.52 10.25 -11.73
N GLN A 244 18.28 10.42 -10.64
CA GLN A 244 19.55 9.71 -10.45
C GLN A 244 19.38 8.19 -10.45
N VAL A 245 18.37 7.67 -9.74
CA VAL A 245 18.10 6.22 -9.69
C VAL A 245 17.82 5.67 -11.08
N PHE A 246 16.94 6.32 -11.86
CA PHE A 246 16.59 5.83 -13.19
C PHE A 246 17.70 6.01 -14.23
N ASP A 247 18.47 7.09 -14.16
CA ASP A 247 19.63 7.30 -15.03
C ASP A 247 20.72 6.25 -14.74
N HIS A 248 21.01 6.01 -13.47
CA HIS A 248 21.99 5.01 -13.07
C HIS A 248 21.52 3.60 -13.40
N ALA A 249 20.25 3.28 -13.16
CA ALA A 249 19.64 2.00 -13.57
C ALA A 249 19.75 1.77 -15.09
N LYS A 250 19.52 2.81 -15.89
CA LYS A 250 19.69 2.75 -17.35
C LYS A 250 21.15 2.55 -17.75
N ALA A 251 22.10 3.16 -17.03
CA ALA A 251 23.53 3.02 -17.31
C ALA A 251 24.06 1.61 -17.02
N ILE A 252 23.50 0.92 -16.02
CA ILE A 252 23.93 -0.44 -15.63
C ILE A 252 23.09 -1.55 -16.28
N ALA A 253 21.95 -1.21 -16.89
CA ALA A 253 21.09 -2.16 -17.57
C ALA A 253 21.77 -2.76 -18.81
N THR A 254 21.59 -4.07 -19.00
CA THR A 254 22.09 -4.78 -20.19
C THR A 254 21.07 -4.79 -21.34
N GLY A 255 19.80 -4.53 -21.04
CA GLY A 255 18.71 -4.44 -22.00
C GLY A 255 18.33 -3.01 -22.39
N ALA A 256 17.42 -2.87 -23.36
CA ALA A 256 16.96 -1.57 -23.85
C ALA A 256 16.18 -0.74 -22.79
N ARG A 257 15.66 -1.39 -21.76
CA ARG A 257 14.99 -0.75 -20.61
C ARG A 257 15.51 -1.38 -19.32
N PRO A 258 15.71 -0.60 -18.25
CA PRO A 258 16.10 -1.15 -16.95
C PRO A 258 14.99 -2.07 -16.41
N THR A 259 15.41 -3.18 -15.82
CA THR A 259 14.54 -4.08 -15.06
C THR A 259 14.33 -3.56 -13.63
N ASN A 260 13.36 -4.12 -12.90
CA ASN A 260 13.20 -3.81 -11.47
C ASN A 260 14.48 -4.13 -10.67
N GLN A 261 15.20 -5.19 -11.06
CA GLN A 261 16.47 -5.55 -10.45
C GLN A 261 17.55 -4.49 -10.72
N ASP A 262 17.60 -3.92 -11.93
CA ASP A 262 18.53 -2.82 -12.24
C ASP A 262 18.22 -1.57 -11.39
N ILE A 263 16.94 -1.27 -11.17
CA ILE A 263 16.54 -0.14 -10.31
C ILE A 263 16.99 -0.37 -8.87
N ILE A 264 16.76 -1.56 -8.31
CA ILE A 264 17.18 -1.90 -6.94
C ILE A 264 18.71 -1.83 -6.80
N ARG A 265 19.44 -2.43 -7.74
CA ARG A 265 20.92 -2.33 -7.77
C ARG A 265 21.38 -0.88 -7.86
N ALA A 266 20.70 -0.06 -8.66
CA ALA A 266 21.04 1.35 -8.78
C ALA A 266 20.86 2.12 -7.46
N VAL A 267 19.79 1.85 -6.72
CA VAL A 267 19.59 2.42 -5.38
C VAL A 267 20.72 2.03 -4.44
N ILE A 268 21.06 0.74 -4.35
CA ILE A 268 22.12 0.24 -3.45
C ILE A 268 23.48 0.90 -3.78
N GLU A 269 23.82 1.01 -5.07
CA GLU A 269 25.06 1.66 -5.49
C GLU A 269 25.08 3.16 -5.20
N LEU A 270 23.96 3.86 -5.43
CA LEU A 270 23.86 5.30 -5.21
C LEU A 270 23.87 5.68 -3.73
N ALA A 271 23.28 4.85 -2.86
CA ALA A 271 23.29 5.04 -1.41
C ALA A 271 24.70 5.04 -0.81
N ASN A 272 25.65 4.35 -1.45
CA ASN A 272 27.05 4.28 -1.04
C ASN A 272 27.95 5.33 -1.74
N LYS A 273 27.40 6.14 -2.65
CA LYS A 273 28.16 7.17 -3.38
C LYS A 273 28.01 8.55 -2.71
N PRO A 274 29.09 9.35 -2.64
CA PRO A 274 28.99 10.74 -2.19
C PRO A 274 28.01 11.53 -3.06
N GLN A 275 27.14 12.30 -2.41
CA GLN A 275 26.16 13.17 -3.07
C GLN A 275 26.47 14.64 -2.75
N SER A 276 26.32 15.51 -3.74
CA SER A 276 26.52 16.96 -3.56
C SER A 276 25.36 17.62 -2.81
N ASN A 277 24.15 17.07 -2.92
CA ASN A 277 22.97 17.53 -2.20
C ASN A 277 22.68 16.59 -1.02
N SER A 278 22.67 17.13 0.20
CA SER A 278 22.48 16.36 1.43
C SER A 278 21.10 15.72 1.56
N LEU A 279 20.04 16.37 1.06
CA LEU A 279 18.69 15.79 1.07
C LEU A 279 18.60 14.62 0.11
N VAL A 280 19.22 14.72 -1.07
CA VAL A 280 19.31 13.59 -2.02
C VAL A 280 20.10 12.44 -1.41
N ALA A 281 21.21 12.72 -0.71
CA ALA A 281 21.99 11.73 0.02
C ALA A 281 21.12 10.99 1.05
N GLU A 282 20.37 11.74 1.86
CA GLU A 282 19.47 11.19 2.88
C GLU A 282 18.39 10.31 2.24
N ILE A 283 17.74 10.78 1.18
CA ILE A 283 16.69 10.03 0.46
C ILE A 283 17.24 8.71 -0.08
N LEU A 284 18.41 8.71 -0.73
CA LEU A 284 18.98 7.49 -1.32
C LEU A 284 19.35 6.45 -0.25
N VAL A 285 19.91 6.89 0.88
CA VAL A 285 20.23 6.01 2.02
C VAL A 285 18.98 5.43 2.65
N ASP A 286 17.94 6.25 2.84
CA ASP A 286 16.70 5.77 3.45
C ASP A 286 15.87 4.93 2.49
N LEU A 287 15.93 5.20 1.18
CA LEU A 287 15.35 4.35 0.16
C LEU A 287 15.99 2.96 0.16
N ASP A 288 17.33 2.89 0.23
CA ASP A 288 18.06 1.62 0.35
C ASP A 288 17.58 0.81 1.56
N LYS A 289 17.47 1.46 2.72
CA LYS A 289 16.95 0.84 3.95
C LYS A 289 15.48 0.41 3.82
N ALA A 290 14.64 1.20 3.15
CA ALA A 290 13.24 0.88 2.94
C ALA A 290 13.07 -0.38 2.06
N ILE A 291 13.91 -0.53 1.03
CA ILE A 291 13.94 -1.74 0.20
C ILE A 291 14.42 -2.94 1.02
N ALA A 292 15.51 -2.79 1.78
CA ALA A 292 16.01 -3.84 2.67
C ALA A 292 14.97 -4.30 3.70
N HIS A 293 14.13 -3.36 4.17
CA HIS A 293 13.06 -3.62 5.12
C HIS A 293 11.95 -4.48 4.55
N PHE A 294 11.44 -4.15 3.36
CA PHE A 294 10.33 -4.87 2.73
C PHE A 294 10.75 -6.13 1.96
N ALA A 295 11.96 -6.17 1.42
CA ALA A 295 12.44 -7.28 0.61
C ALA A 295 13.92 -7.61 0.90
N PRO A 296 14.23 -8.07 2.12
CA PRO A 296 15.60 -8.32 2.56
C PRO A 296 16.34 -9.30 1.66
N GLU A 297 15.71 -10.40 1.24
CA GLU A 297 16.36 -11.37 0.36
C GLU A 297 16.72 -10.79 -1.01
N LEU A 298 15.81 -9.99 -1.59
CA LEU A 298 16.05 -9.34 -2.88
C LEU A 298 17.17 -8.29 -2.75
N HIS A 299 17.19 -7.57 -1.63
CA HIS A 299 18.23 -6.60 -1.30
C HIS A 299 19.61 -7.26 -1.19
N ASP A 300 19.73 -8.31 -0.39
CA ASP A 300 20.99 -9.01 -0.14
C ASP A 300 21.57 -9.64 -1.40
N ARG A 301 20.72 -10.21 -2.27
CA ARG A 301 21.14 -10.75 -3.57
C ARG A 301 21.73 -9.68 -4.50
N ASN A 302 21.33 -8.42 -4.37
CA ASN A 302 21.85 -7.33 -5.20
C ASN A 302 23.08 -6.63 -4.59
N LYS A 303 23.30 -6.74 -3.28
CA LYS A 303 24.55 -6.30 -2.64
C LYS A 303 25.75 -7.15 -3.05
N SER A 304 25.58 -8.46 -3.18
CA SER A 304 26.67 -9.41 -3.49
C SER A 304 27.19 -9.35 -4.93
N VAL A 305 26.63 -8.48 -5.77
CA VAL A 305 27.04 -8.25 -7.16
C VAL A 305 28.09 -7.13 -7.29
N GLN A 306 28.36 -6.40 -6.19
CA GLN A 306 29.42 -5.37 -6.09
C GLN A 306 30.79 -5.97 -5.76
#